data_AF-A0AAW1DEX5-F1
#
_entry.id   AF-A0AAW1DEX5-F1
#
_cell.length_a   1.000
_cell.length_b   1.000
_cell.length_c   1.000
_cell.angle_alpha   90.00
_cell.angle_beta   90.00
_cell.angle_gamma   90.00
#
_symmetry.space_group_name_H-M   'P 1'
#
loop_
_entity.id
_entity.type
_entity.pdbx_description
1 polymer ?
#
loop_
_entity_poly.entity_id
_entity_poly.type
_entity_poly.pdbx_seq_one_letter_code
_entity_poly.pdbx_strand_id
1 'polypeptide(L)'
;MDPRFDDEVDRIMGYHTESLLCMAVRNVHDEIIAVAQVINKNPDKDDGKFTNKDEKLFETYLQFVGIALTNAQIVETSRQEYERNRNLLEVVHDLFEEQTSLEKVILKIMQRAQRLLKCERAAVLLADENSQEKVKFSKLFELTSPNSNKNGHNNNNKRIHGVDGGNVSQYLLGLAERVAESGEVINVVESLEVEPKSSGSIRSLLAMPIRNSNYQIIGVATIINKLNGHPFDENDEQLFEAFTIFCGLGIHNTIMYAEVERAMARQKVTIEAKPNTILQTLQT
;
A
#
# COMPACT_ATOMS: atom_id res chain seq x y z
N MET A 1 -36.74 19.38 35.78
CA MET A 1 -36.08 18.65 34.68
C MET A 1 -34.66 19.18 34.55
N ASP A 2 -33.70 18.30 34.30
CA ASP A 2 -32.32 18.69 34.00
C ASP A 2 -32.28 19.43 32.65
N PRO A 3 -31.72 20.65 32.55
CA PRO A 3 -31.70 21.42 31.30
C PRO A 3 -30.84 20.78 30.19
N ARG A 4 -30.07 19.73 30.49
CA ARG A 4 -29.26 18.98 29.53
C ARG A 4 -29.99 17.77 28.95
N PHE A 5 -31.20 17.45 29.43
CA PHE A 5 -31.97 16.31 28.96
C PHE A 5 -32.63 16.61 27.61
N ASP A 6 -32.38 15.74 26.63
CA ASP A 6 -33.00 15.78 25.31
C ASP A 6 -33.98 14.60 25.18
N ASP A 7 -35.26 14.91 24.93
CA ASP A 7 -36.35 13.94 24.85
C ASP A 7 -36.53 13.33 23.46
N GLU A 8 -35.71 13.71 22.48
CA GLU A 8 -35.85 13.26 21.09
C GLU A 8 -35.72 11.73 20.97
N VAL A 9 -34.75 11.14 21.66
CA VAL A 9 -34.53 9.68 21.65
C VAL A 9 -35.68 8.95 22.33
N ASP A 10 -36.20 9.48 23.44
CA ASP A 10 -37.36 8.94 24.16
C ASP A 10 -38.61 8.90 23.26
N ARG A 11 -38.88 10.00 22.55
CA ARG A 11 -40.00 10.12 21.59
C ARG A 11 -39.88 9.14 20.43
N ILE A 12 -38.67 8.90 19.92
CA ILE A 12 -38.42 7.97 18.82
C ILE A 12 -38.57 6.52 19.27
N MET A 13 -38.05 6.18 20.46
CA MET A 13 -38.02 4.81 20.97
C MET A 13 -39.31 4.42 21.71
N GLY A 14 -40.20 5.37 21.99
CA GLY A 14 -41.48 5.13 22.66
C GLY A 14 -41.34 4.79 24.14
N TYR A 15 -40.24 5.23 24.77
CA TYR A 15 -39.93 4.98 26.18
C TYR A 15 -39.73 6.31 26.92
N HIS A 16 -40.04 6.35 28.22
CA HIS A 16 -39.91 7.55 29.05
C HIS A 16 -38.79 7.38 30.06
N THR A 17 -37.77 8.24 30.00
CA THR A 17 -36.63 8.26 30.92
C THR A 17 -36.99 9.02 32.21
N GLU A 18 -37.10 8.30 33.32
CA GLU A 18 -37.42 8.81 34.65
C GLU A 18 -36.18 8.94 35.54
N SER A 19 -35.21 8.03 35.38
CA SER A 19 -33.93 8.10 36.09
C SER A 19 -32.77 7.70 35.19
N LEU A 20 -31.61 8.34 35.40
CA LEU A 20 -30.46 8.19 34.53
C LEU A 20 -29.15 8.19 35.33
N LEU A 21 -28.30 7.19 35.08
CA LEU A 21 -26.93 7.14 35.57
C LEU A 21 -25.96 7.02 34.40
N CYS A 22 -25.10 8.03 34.23
CA CYS A 22 -24.09 8.08 33.19
C CYS A 22 -22.70 8.13 33.82
N MET A 23 -21.78 7.29 33.34
CA MET A 23 -20.38 7.31 33.76
C MET A 23 -19.45 7.05 32.58
N ALA A 24 -18.27 7.66 32.60
CA ALA A 24 -17.23 7.39 31.63
C ALA A 24 -16.60 6.01 31.85
N VAL A 25 -16.34 5.27 30.77
CA VAL A 25 -15.56 4.04 30.79
C VAL A 25 -14.12 4.40 30.52
N ARG A 26 -13.22 3.96 31.41
CA ARG A 26 -11.79 4.27 31.34
C ARG A 26 -10.95 3.04 31.10
N ASN A 27 -9.85 3.19 30.37
CA ASN A 27 -8.86 2.12 30.22
C ASN A 27 -7.91 2.07 31.43
N VAL A 28 -6.91 1.17 31.38
CA VAL A 28 -5.88 1.02 32.44
C VAL A 28 -4.97 2.25 32.61
N HIS A 29 -4.98 3.17 31.65
CA HIS A 29 -4.24 4.44 31.68
C HIS A 29 -5.11 5.63 32.11
N ASP A 30 -6.33 5.37 32.61
CA ASP A 30 -7.32 6.37 33.03
C ASP A 30 -7.92 7.22 31.88
N GLU A 31 -7.66 6.84 30.62
CA GLU A 31 -8.19 7.52 29.44
C GLU A 31 -9.65 7.11 29.21
N ILE A 32 -10.50 8.08 28.87
CA ILE A 32 -11.92 7.84 28.57
C ILE A 32 -12.03 7.24 27.16
N ILE A 33 -12.52 6.01 27.07
CA ILE A 33 -12.67 5.29 25.80
C ILE A 33 -14.13 5.10 25.38
N ALA A 34 -15.07 5.24 26.31
CA ALA A 34 -16.50 5.16 26.04
C ALA A 34 -17.31 5.84 27.15
N VAL A 35 -18.63 5.92 26.96
CA VAL A 35 -19.59 6.34 27.99
C VAL A 35 -20.60 5.21 28.18
N ALA A 36 -20.87 4.86 29.44
CA ALA A 36 -21.87 3.89 29.80
C ALA A 36 -23.07 4.58 30.45
N GLN A 37 -24.25 4.12 30.08
CA GLN A 37 -25.52 4.70 30.49
C GLN A 37 -26.44 3.61 31.01
N VAL A 38 -27.06 3.86 32.16
CA VAL A 38 -28.15 3.04 32.71
C VAL A 38 -29.37 3.92 32.87
N ILE A 39 -30.48 3.51 32.25
CA ILE A 39 -31.76 4.20 32.28
C ILE A 39 -32.73 3.44 33.18
N ASN A 40 -33.58 4.20 33.87
CA ASN A 40 -34.72 3.76 34.66
C ASN A 40 -34.44 2.61 35.62
N LYS A 41 -34.02 2.98 36.83
CA LYS A 41 -33.98 2.03 37.94
C LYS A 41 -35.37 1.49 38.21
N ASN A 42 -35.43 0.22 38.61
CA ASN A 42 -36.69 -0.45 38.98
C ASN A 42 -37.49 0.40 40.00
N PRO A 43 -38.76 0.76 39.70
CA PRO A 43 -39.56 1.63 40.54
C PRO A 43 -39.86 1.04 41.93
N ASP A 44 -39.87 -0.27 42.07
CA ASP A 44 -40.16 -0.96 43.35
C ASP A 44 -39.00 -0.84 44.35
N LYS A 45 -37.85 -0.28 43.95
CA LYS A 45 -36.68 -0.10 44.80
C LYS A 45 -36.22 1.36 44.80
N ASP A 46 -35.93 1.87 46.00
CA ASP A 46 -35.30 3.19 46.20
C ASP A 46 -36.01 4.33 45.44
N ASP A 47 -37.35 4.28 45.35
CA ASP A 47 -38.18 5.30 44.66
C ASP A 47 -37.78 5.52 43.20
N GLY A 48 -37.32 4.46 42.52
CA GLY A 48 -36.87 4.51 41.12
C GLY A 48 -35.59 5.33 40.89
N LYS A 49 -34.84 5.67 41.95
CA LYS A 49 -33.64 6.52 41.90
C LYS A 49 -32.36 5.76 42.17
N PHE A 50 -31.34 6.03 41.36
CA PHE A 50 -29.99 5.53 41.59
C PHE A 50 -29.43 6.12 42.89
N THR A 51 -28.77 5.26 43.66
CA THR A 51 -28.17 5.59 44.96
C THR A 51 -26.64 5.57 44.83
N ASN A 52 -25.95 6.15 45.83
CA ASN A 52 -24.50 6.08 45.91
C ASN A 52 -23.95 4.62 45.89
N LYS A 53 -24.76 3.63 46.32
CA LYS A 53 -24.36 2.22 46.23
C LYS A 53 -24.39 1.72 44.78
N ASP A 54 -25.40 2.13 44.01
CA ASP A 54 -25.50 1.82 42.59
C ASP A 54 -24.37 2.49 41.82
N GLU A 55 -24.03 3.74 42.16
CA GLU A 55 -22.90 4.46 41.58
C GLU A 55 -21.58 3.73 41.82
N LYS A 56 -21.31 3.32 43.07
CA LYS A 56 -20.07 2.61 43.43
C LYS A 56 -19.98 1.24 42.74
N LEU A 57 -21.11 0.54 42.63
CA LEU A 57 -21.19 -0.73 41.94
C LEU A 57 -20.94 -0.54 40.44
N PHE A 58 -21.60 0.44 39.83
CA PHE A 58 -21.47 0.75 38.42
C PHE A 58 -20.03 1.16 38.08
N GLU A 59 -19.41 2.03 38.89
CA GLU A 59 -17.99 2.39 38.78
C GLU A 59 -17.07 1.15 38.76
N THR A 60 -17.32 0.19 39.66
CA THR A 60 -16.56 -1.06 39.74
C THR A 60 -16.74 -1.91 38.48
N TYR A 61 -17.96 -2.03 37.96
CA TYR A 61 -18.24 -2.76 36.73
C TYR A 61 -17.56 -2.13 35.52
N LEU A 62 -17.56 -0.80 35.42
CA LEU A 62 -16.96 -0.09 34.29
C LEU A 62 -15.45 -0.27 34.21
N GLN A 63 -14.77 -0.58 35.31
CA GLN A 63 -13.35 -0.97 35.26
C GLN A 63 -13.14 -2.25 34.43
N PHE A 64 -13.98 -3.27 34.63
CA PHE A 64 -13.91 -4.51 33.86
C PHE A 64 -14.30 -4.29 32.39
N VAL A 65 -15.32 -3.45 32.14
CA VAL A 65 -15.72 -3.08 30.78
C VAL A 65 -14.58 -2.36 30.06
N GLY A 66 -13.87 -1.45 30.74
CA GLY A 66 -12.72 -0.73 30.20
C GLY A 66 -11.59 -1.66 29.75
N ILE A 67 -11.25 -2.65 30.58
CA ILE A 67 -10.28 -3.70 30.25
C ILE A 67 -10.76 -4.52 29.04
N ALA A 68 -12.02 -4.96 29.05
CA ALA A 68 -12.58 -5.79 27.98
C ALA A 68 -12.60 -5.06 26.63
N LEU A 69 -13.02 -3.79 26.60
CA LEU A 69 -13.02 -2.95 25.40
C LEU A 69 -11.61 -2.70 24.88
N THR A 70 -10.67 -2.41 25.78
CA THR A 70 -9.26 -2.21 25.42
C THR A 70 -8.67 -3.48 24.80
N ASN A 71 -8.91 -4.64 25.41
CA ASN A 71 -8.47 -5.93 24.86
C ASN A 71 -9.10 -6.23 23.50
N ALA A 72 -10.40 -5.97 23.34
CA ALA A 72 -11.10 -6.16 22.07
C ALA A 72 -10.50 -5.26 20.97
N GLN A 73 -10.22 -4.00 21.29
CA GLN A 73 -9.59 -3.05 20.37
C GLN A 73 -8.17 -3.51 20.00
N ILE A 74 -7.35 -3.93 20.96
CA ILE A 74 -5.99 -4.45 20.71
C ILE A 74 -6.04 -5.66 19.78
N VAL A 75 -6.95 -6.61 20.03
CA VAL A 75 -7.09 -7.81 19.20
C VAL A 75 -7.51 -7.43 17.78
N GLU A 76 -8.46 -6.51 17.63
CA GLU A 76 -8.93 -6.06 16.32
C GLU A 76 -7.81 -5.34 15.54
N THR A 77 -7.12 -4.38 16.17
CA THR A 77 -5.98 -3.68 15.56
C THR A 77 -4.84 -4.65 15.22
N SER A 78 -4.51 -5.57 16.12
CA SER A 78 -3.48 -6.59 15.86
C SER A 78 -3.85 -7.51 14.70
N ARG A 79 -5.14 -7.85 14.54
CA ARG A 79 -5.63 -8.66 13.43
C ARG A 79 -5.52 -7.90 12.11
N GLN A 80 -5.88 -6.62 12.09
CA GLN A 80 -5.76 -5.78 10.91
C GLN A 80 -4.29 -5.67 10.46
N GLU A 81 -3.37 -5.39 11.38
CA GLU A 81 -1.93 -5.34 11.10
C GLU A 81 -1.39 -6.71 10.66
N TYR A 82 -1.85 -7.81 11.26
CA TYR A 82 -1.47 -9.16 10.84
C TYR A 82 -1.91 -9.46 9.40
N GLU A 83 -3.15 -9.14 9.04
CA GLU A 83 -3.67 -9.32 7.69
C GLU A 83 -2.92 -8.45 6.68
N ARG A 84 -2.60 -7.19 7.04
CA ARG A 84 -1.74 -6.30 6.25
C ARG A 84 -0.38 -6.94 5.98
N ASN A 85 0.31 -7.41 7.02
CA ASN A 85 1.63 -8.04 6.89
C ASN A 85 1.56 -9.37 6.13
N ARG A 86 0.51 -10.18 6.32
CA ARG A 86 0.33 -11.43 5.59
C ARG A 86 0.16 -11.17 4.09
N ASN A 87 -0.64 -10.18 3.72
CA ASN A 87 -0.83 -9.79 2.32
C ASN A 87 0.49 -9.36 1.67
N LEU A 88 1.35 -8.66 2.42
CA LEU A 88 2.70 -8.30 1.96
C LEU A 88 3.61 -9.54 1.78
N LEU A 89 3.60 -10.47 2.74
CA LEU A 89 4.40 -11.70 2.68
C LEU A 89 3.96 -12.65 1.56
N GLU A 90 2.66 -12.77 1.30
CA GLU A 90 2.13 -13.56 0.17
C GLU A 90 2.65 -13.02 -1.16
N VAL A 91 2.70 -11.69 -1.30
CA VAL A 91 3.31 -11.04 -2.48
C VAL A 91 4.78 -11.42 -2.58
N VAL A 92 5.56 -11.35 -1.50
CA VAL A 92 6.97 -11.76 -1.51
C VAL A 92 7.12 -13.21 -1.95
N HIS A 93 6.37 -14.13 -1.37
CA HIS A 93 6.44 -15.56 -1.69
C HIS A 93 6.12 -15.82 -3.17
N ASP A 94 5.01 -15.27 -3.68
CA ASP A 94 4.62 -15.38 -5.09
C ASP A 94 5.63 -14.77 -6.08
N LEU A 95 6.38 -13.75 -5.64
CA LEU A 95 7.40 -13.08 -6.45
C LEU A 95 8.68 -13.91 -6.57
N PHE A 96 9.04 -14.66 -5.53
CA PHE A 96 10.32 -15.39 -5.46
C PHE A 96 10.18 -16.90 -5.68
N GLU A 97 8.97 -17.47 -5.64
CA GLU A 97 8.74 -18.90 -5.92
C GLU A 97 9.11 -19.32 -7.34
N GLU A 98 8.96 -18.43 -8.33
CA GLU A 98 9.37 -18.71 -9.70
C GLU A 98 10.63 -17.91 -10.05
N GLN A 99 11.78 -18.57 -10.19
CA GLN A 99 12.97 -18.00 -10.84
C GLN A 99 12.61 -17.57 -12.27
N THR A 100 12.20 -16.31 -12.41
CA THR A 100 11.67 -15.77 -13.63
C THR A 100 12.39 -14.48 -13.97
N SER A 101 12.45 -14.19 -15.28
CA SER A 101 13.10 -13.00 -15.80
C SER A 101 12.62 -11.73 -15.08
N LEU A 102 13.49 -10.72 -15.03
CA LEU A 102 13.24 -9.40 -14.43
C LEU A 102 11.86 -8.85 -14.80
N GLU A 103 11.49 -8.99 -16.08
CA GLU A 103 10.23 -8.52 -16.64
C GLU A 103 9.01 -9.21 -16.00
N LYS A 104 9.08 -10.53 -15.76
CA LYS A 104 7.99 -11.28 -15.13
C LYS A 104 7.79 -10.87 -13.67
N VAL A 105 8.90 -10.67 -12.93
CA VAL A 105 8.86 -10.21 -11.54
C VAL A 105 8.20 -8.84 -11.47
N ILE A 106 8.70 -7.85 -12.23
CA ILE A 106 8.13 -6.49 -12.25
C ILE A 106 6.64 -6.51 -12.60
N LEU A 107 6.24 -7.27 -13.63
CA LEU A 107 4.84 -7.37 -14.03
C LEU A 107 3.95 -7.99 -12.93
N LYS A 108 4.42 -9.02 -12.22
CA LYS A 108 3.68 -9.61 -11.10
C LYS A 108 3.50 -8.59 -9.96
N ILE A 109 4.54 -7.82 -9.63
CA ILE A 109 4.46 -6.78 -8.58
C ILE A 109 3.43 -5.73 -8.96
N MET A 110 3.54 -5.18 -10.17
CA MET A 110 2.61 -4.16 -10.67
C MET A 110 1.17 -4.67 -10.66
N GLN A 111 0.94 -5.92 -11.05
CA GLN A 111 -0.40 -6.53 -11.03
C GLN A 111 -0.98 -6.68 -9.62
N ARG A 112 -0.14 -6.92 -8.62
CA ARG A 112 -0.55 -7.02 -7.22
C ARG A 112 -0.81 -5.63 -6.63
N ALA A 113 0.11 -4.69 -6.84
CA ALA A 113 -0.04 -3.30 -6.40
C ALA A 113 -1.32 -2.66 -6.98
N GLN A 114 -1.58 -2.83 -8.27
CA GLN A 114 -2.78 -2.31 -8.93
C GLN A 114 -4.08 -2.87 -8.35
N ARG A 115 -4.11 -4.17 -8.02
CA ARG A 115 -5.28 -4.82 -7.41
C ARG A 115 -5.51 -4.36 -5.98
N LEU A 116 -4.44 -4.27 -5.18
CA LEU A 116 -4.55 -3.89 -3.77
C LEU A 116 -4.96 -2.42 -3.61
N LEU A 117 -4.29 -1.53 -4.34
CA LEU A 117 -4.54 -0.08 -4.31
C LEU A 117 -5.72 0.34 -5.18
N LYS A 118 -6.32 -0.63 -5.91
CA LYS A 118 -7.49 -0.42 -6.78
C LYS A 118 -7.29 0.78 -7.69
N CYS A 119 -6.24 0.78 -8.51
CA CYS A 119 -5.93 1.86 -9.44
C CYS A 119 -6.13 1.46 -10.93
N GLU A 120 -6.21 2.45 -11.81
CA GLU A 120 -6.43 2.26 -13.25
C GLU A 120 -5.15 1.83 -13.96
N ARG A 121 -4.00 2.39 -13.58
CA ARG A 121 -2.71 2.07 -14.22
C ARG A 121 -1.59 1.97 -13.19
N ALA A 122 -0.61 1.13 -13.51
CA ALA A 122 0.68 1.08 -12.84
C ALA A 122 1.79 1.17 -13.89
N ALA A 123 2.89 1.84 -13.55
CA ALA A 123 4.06 1.97 -14.38
C ALA A 123 5.33 1.80 -13.54
N VAL A 124 6.37 1.21 -14.14
CA VAL A 124 7.72 1.13 -13.55
C VAL A 124 8.72 1.58 -14.61
N LEU A 125 9.54 2.58 -14.28
CA LEU A 125 10.70 2.98 -15.07
C LEU A 125 11.96 2.47 -14.39
N LEU A 126 12.79 1.73 -15.13
CA LEU A 126 14.10 1.27 -14.63
C LEU A 126 15.20 2.23 -15.07
N ALA A 127 16.06 2.59 -14.12
CA ALA A 127 17.24 3.39 -14.39
C ALA A 127 18.25 2.63 -15.27
N ASP A 128 19.04 3.38 -16.03
CA ASP A 128 20.25 2.87 -16.69
C ASP A 128 21.40 2.90 -15.69
N GLU A 129 21.94 1.72 -15.38
CA GLU A 129 23.07 1.53 -14.47
C GLU A 129 24.36 2.22 -14.95
N ASN A 130 24.46 2.57 -16.24
CA ASN A 130 25.65 3.20 -16.81
C ASN A 130 25.64 4.74 -16.75
N SER A 131 24.57 5.37 -16.24
CA SER A 131 24.52 6.83 -16.15
C SER A 131 25.32 7.37 -14.96
N GLN A 132 26.34 8.19 -15.26
CA GLN A 132 27.28 8.70 -14.25
C GLN A 132 26.88 10.04 -13.61
N GLU A 133 25.98 10.84 -14.22
CA GLU A 133 25.65 12.19 -13.72
C GLU A 133 24.16 12.46 -13.47
N LYS A 134 23.26 11.89 -14.29
CA LYS A 134 21.80 12.02 -14.12
C LYS A 134 21.13 10.69 -14.35
N VAL A 135 20.13 10.36 -13.53
CA VAL A 135 19.34 9.13 -13.71
C VAL A 135 18.62 9.19 -15.05
N LYS A 136 19.05 8.36 -15.99
CA LYS A 136 18.31 8.11 -17.24
C LYS A 136 17.55 6.82 -17.09
N PHE A 137 16.38 6.73 -17.70
CA PHE A 137 15.58 5.51 -17.71
C PHE A 137 15.82 4.72 -18.99
N SER A 138 16.05 3.41 -18.85
CA SER A 138 16.32 2.51 -19.97
C SER A 138 15.08 1.75 -20.44
N LYS A 139 14.19 1.41 -19.51
CA LYS A 139 13.00 0.58 -19.77
C LYS A 139 11.78 1.09 -19.04
N LEU A 140 10.64 1.03 -19.72
CA LEU A 140 9.32 1.30 -19.16
C LEU A 140 8.44 0.05 -19.21
N PHE A 141 7.83 -0.27 -18.08
CA PHE A 141 6.77 -1.26 -17.93
C PHE A 141 5.46 -0.53 -17.64
N GLU A 142 4.40 -0.85 -18.37
CA GLU A 142 3.06 -0.32 -18.12
C GLU A 142 2.03 -1.45 -18.00
N LEU A 143 1.12 -1.27 -17.04
CA LEU A 143 -0.02 -2.14 -16.80
C LEU A 143 -1.29 -1.29 -16.69
N THR A 144 -2.32 -1.67 -17.44
CA THR A 144 -3.66 -1.04 -17.36
C THR A 144 -4.68 -2.02 -16.81
N SER A 145 -5.55 -1.52 -15.93
CA SER A 145 -6.57 -2.30 -15.25
C SER A 145 -7.65 -2.74 -16.26
N PRO A 146 -8.09 -4.01 -16.24
CA PRO A 146 -9.15 -4.47 -17.13
C PRO A 146 -10.47 -3.71 -16.92
N ASN A 147 -10.71 -3.18 -15.71
CA ASN A 147 -11.92 -2.42 -15.37
C ASN A 147 -11.93 -0.99 -15.96
N SER A 148 -10.80 -0.51 -16.51
CA SER A 148 -10.73 0.80 -17.16
C SER A 148 -11.32 0.78 -18.58
N ASN A 149 -11.51 -0.40 -19.18
CA ASN A 149 -11.88 -0.53 -20.59
C ASN A 149 -13.42 -0.56 -20.76
N LYS A 150 -14.06 0.62 -20.81
CA LYS A 150 -15.49 0.72 -21.20
C LYS A 150 -15.75 0.50 -22.69
N ASN A 151 -14.69 0.45 -23.52
CA ASN A 151 -14.80 0.19 -24.96
C ASN A 151 -14.04 -1.10 -25.32
N GLY A 152 -14.76 -2.12 -25.77
CA GLY A 152 -14.30 -3.49 -25.99
C GLY A 152 -13.29 -3.71 -27.12
N HIS A 153 -12.14 -3.04 -27.11
CA HIS A 153 -10.99 -3.41 -27.92
C HIS A 153 -9.96 -4.16 -27.06
N ASN A 154 -9.78 -5.45 -27.36
CA ASN A 154 -8.72 -6.30 -26.87
C ASN A 154 -7.34 -5.73 -27.28
N ASN A 155 -6.82 -4.79 -26.52
CA ASN A 155 -5.40 -4.43 -26.58
C ASN A 155 -4.70 -5.05 -25.37
N ASN A 156 -3.54 -5.67 -25.61
CA ASN A 156 -2.71 -6.28 -24.58
C ASN A 156 -2.52 -5.33 -23.39
N ASN A 157 -3.08 -5.67 -22.22
CA ASN A 157 -3.04 -4.86 -20.99
C ASN A 157 -1.62 -4.64 -20.42
N LYS A 158 -0.59 -5.22 -21.06
CA LYS A 158 0.82 -5.18 -20.67
C LYS A 158 1.64 -4.63 -21.82
N ARG A 159 2.44 -3.60 -21.56
CA ARG A 159 3.30 -2.96 -22.56
C ARG A 159 4.71 -2.80 -22.00
N ILE A 160 5.72 -3.20 -22.80
CA ILE A 160 7.14 -3.03 -22.50
C ILE A 160 7.75 -2.29 -23.69
N HIS A 161 8.36 -1.13 -23.43
CA HIS A 161 9.02 -0.34 -24.47
C HIS A 161 10.37 0.19 -23.96
N GLY A 162 11.33 0.34 -24.87
CA GLY A 162 12.46 1.22 -24.63
C GLY A 162 11.95 2.66 -24.52
N VAL A 163 12.53 3.44 -23.62
CA VAL A 163 12.06 4.82 -23.34
C VAL A 163 12.14 5.70 -24.60
N ASP A 164 13.14 5.47 -25.46
CA ASP A 164 13.34 6.19 -26.72
C ASP A 164 12.36 5.80 -27.85
N GLY A 165 11.62 4.70 -27.70
CA GLY A 165 10.82 4.08 -28.78
C GLY A 165 9.30 4.13 -28.59
N GLY A 166 8.79 4.72 -27.50
CA GLY A 166 7.37 4.76 -27.17
C GLY A 166 6.85 6.17 -26.88
N ASN A 167 5.55 6.41 -27.10
CA ASN A 167 4.85 7.62 -26.64
C ASN A 167 4.68 7.59 -25.11
N VAL A 168 5.79 7.64 -24.36
CA VAL A 168 5.76 7.86 -22.92
C VAL A 168 5.30 9.29 -22.70
N SER A 169 4.31 9.48 -21.82
CA SER A 169 3.88 10.83 -21.45
C SER A 169 5.08 11.59 -20.88
N GLN A 170 5.48 12.70 -21.52
CA GLN A 170 6.58 13.55 -21.05
C GLN A 170 6.37 13.98 -19.59
N TYR A 171 5.11 14.14 -19.19
CA TYR A 171 4.73 14.42 -17.81
C TYR A 171 5.14 13.29 -16.83
N LEU A 172 4.88 12.03 -17.19
CA LEU A 172 5.25 10.88 -16.36
C LEU A 172 6.77 10.72 -16.28
N LEU A 173 7.48 10.96 -17.39
CA LEU A 173 8.94 10.89 -17.41
C LEU A 173 9.56 11.98 -16.53
N GLY A 174 9.11 13.23 -16.66
CA GLY A 174 9.63 14.34 -15.84
C GLY A 174 9.34 14.17 -14.35
N LEU A 175 8.18 13.60 -14.00
CA LEU A 175 7.89 13.22 -12.61
C LEU A 175 8.84 12.12 -12.11
N ALA A 176 9.07 11.08 -12.92
CA ALA A 176 10.00 10.01 -12.55
C ALA A 176 11.43 10.53 -12.38
N GLU A 177 11.89 11.42 -13.24
CA GLU A 177 13.20 12.08 -13.11
C GLU A 177 13.28 12.86 -11.79
N ARG A 178 12.26 13.64 -11.46
CA ARG A 178 12.22 14.39 -10.19
C ARG A 178 12.22 13.48 -8.96
N VAL A 179 11.46 12.37 -8.99
CA VAL A 179 11.47 11.36 -7.91
C VAL A 179 12.85 10.71 -7.80
N ALA A 180 13.50 10.40 -8.92
CA ALA A 180 14.82 9.79 -8.93
C ALA A 180 15.93 10.75 -8.46
N GLU A 181 15.82 12.05 -8.77
CA GLU A 181 16.78 13.07 -8.32
C GLU A 181 16.62 13.41 -6.83
N SER A 182 15.37 13.55 -6.35
CA SER A 182 15.09 13.88 -4.94
C SER A 182 15.15 12.67 -4.01
N GLY A 183 14.75 11.50 -4.50
CA GLY A 183 14.51 10.33 -3.68
C GLY A 183 13.27 10.42 -2.78
N GLU A 184 12.40 11.41 -3.00
CA GLU A 184 11.19 11.63 -2.22
C GLU A 184 9.94 11.04 -2.91
N VAL A 185 8.94 10.73 -2.08
CA VAL A 185 7.61 10.33 -2.56
C VAL A 185 6.89 11.55 -3.13
N ILE A 186 6.26 11.39 -4.30
CA ILE A 186 5.43 12.46 -4.89
C ILE A 186 4.01 11.94 -5.08
N ASN A 187 3.07 12.53 -4.32
CA ASN A 187 1.63 12.34 -4.47
C ASN A 187 1.03 13.58 -5.15
N VAL A 188 0.56 13.41 -6.39
CA VAL A 188 -0.07 14.48 -7.18
C VAL A 188 -1.57 14.30 -7.19
N VAL A 189 -2.27 15.37 -6.85
CA VAL A 189 -3.72 15.52 -6.99
C VAL A 189 -3.97 16.61 -8.02
N GLU A 190 -4.59 16.24 -9.14
CA GLU A 190 -4.96 17.22 -10.17
C GLU A 190 -6.35 17.79 -9.83
N SER A 191 -6.48 19.13 -9.81
CA SER A 191 -7.73 19.82 -9.49
C SER A 191 -8.80 19.53 -10.56
N LEU A 192 -10.03 19.26 -10.12
CA LEU A 192 -11.20 18.87 -10.95
C LEU A 192 -11.70 19.95 -11.92
N GLU A 193 -11.02 21.08 -12.04
CA GLU A 193 -11.40 22.15 -12.96
C GLU A 193 -10.68 21.96 -14.31
N VAL A 194 -11.33 21.27 -15.25
CA VAL A 194 -11.35 21.53 -16.72
C VAL A 194 -11.76 20.25 -17.46
N GLU A 195 -13.05 20.20 -17.79
CA GLU A 195 -13.72 19.39 -18.82
C GLU A 195 -13.76 17.85 -18.65
N PRO A 196 -14.80 17.18 -19.20
CA PRO A 196 -14.97 15.73 -19.09
C PRO A 196 -13.94 15.03 -20.00
N LYS A 197 -12.73 14.82 -19.49
CA LYS A 197 -11.64 14.26 -20.28
C LYS A 197 -11.63 12.74 -20.26
N SER A 198 -11.20 12.21 -21.40
CA SER A 198 -11.28 10.83 -21.85
C SER A 198 -10.78 9.78 -20.84
N SER A 199 -11.19 8.52 -21.07
CA SER A 199 -10.61 7.31 -20.50
C SER A 199 -9.10 7.27 -20.79
N GLY A 200 -8.30 7.92 -19.95
CA GLY A 200 -6.87 8.10 -20.16
C GLY A 200 -6.26 9.34 -19.49
N SER A 201 -7.07 10.32 -19.06
CA SER A 201 -6.57 11.49 -18.32
C SER A 201 -6.06 11.11 -16.94
N ILE A 202 -4.91 11.66 -16.54
CA ILE A 202 -4.40 11.58 -15.18
C ILE A 202 -5.30 12.48 -14.29
N ARG A 203 -5.63 12.02 -13.08
CA ARG A 203 -6.47 12.70 -12.07
C ARG A 203 -5.78 12.67 -10.71
N SER A 204 -5.25 11.51 -10.37
CA SER A 204 -4.38 11.32 -9.22
C SER A 204 -3.21 10.42 -9.59
N LEU A 205 -2.05 10.66 -8.99
CA LEU A 205 -0.83 9.93 -9.28
C LEU A 205 0.02 9.83 -8.02
N LEU A 206 0.55 8.65 -7.73
CA LEU A 206 1.51 8.44 -6.66
C LEU A 206 2.77 7.80 -7.25
N ALA A 207 3.92 8.43 -7.04
CA ALA A 207 5.21 7.98 -7.54
C ALA A 207 6.23 7.83 -6.40
N MET A 208 6.98 6.72 -6.43
CA MET A 208 7.95 6.35 -5.39
C MET A 208 9.25 5.80 -5.99
N PRO A 209 10.41 6.13 -5.41
CA PRO A 209 11.70 5.61 -5.87
C PRO A 209 11.88 4.15 -5.48
N ILE A 210 12.25 3.30 -6.44
CA ILE A 210 12.64 1.92 -6.19
C ILE A 210 14.12 1.91 -5.81
N ARG A 211 14.44 1.37 -4.63
CA ARG A 211 15.81 1.32 -4.10
C ARG A 211 16.33 -0.11 -4.01
N ASN A 212 17.60 -0.33 -4.33
CA ASN A 212 18.26 -1.62 -4.07
C ASN A 212 18.62 -1.76 -2.57
N SER A 213 19.23 -2.90 -2.22
CA SER A 213 19.73 -3.20 -0.87
C SER A 213 20.75 -2.19 -0.34
N ASN A 214 21.44 -1.47 -1.22
CA ASN A 214 22.40 -0.41 -0.90
C ASN A 214 21.74 1.00 -0.86
N TYR A 215 20.40 1.07 -0.85
CA TYR A 215 19.62 2.31 -0.88
C TYR A 215 19.79 3.18 -2.14
N GLN A 216 20.43 2.67 -3.19
CA GLN A 216 20.57 3.34 -4.47
C GLN A 216 19.28 3.23 -5.28
N ILE A 217 18.89 4.32 -5.94
CA ILE A 217 17.69 4.35 -6.77
C ILE A 217 17.96 3.63 -8.08
N ILE A 218 17.20 2.55 -8.33
CA ILE A 218 17.31 1.71 -9.52
C ILE A 218 16.10 1.87 -10.46
N GLY A 219 15.11 2.67 -10.05
CA GLY A 219 13.93 2.95 -10.84
C GLY A 219 12.90 3.77 -10.09
N VAL A 220 11.75 4.00 -10.73
CA VAL A 220 10.61 4.69 -10.14
C VAL A 220 9.34 3.87 -10.43
N ALA A 221 8.57 3.61 -9.38
CA ALA A 221 7.24 3.03 -9.48
C ALA A 221 6.19 4.13 -9.45
N THR A 222 5.14 3.97 -10.24
CA THR A 222 4.06 4.96 -10.32
C THR A 222 2.71 4.25 -10.44
N ILE A 223 1.73 4.68 -9.66
CA ILE A 223 0.32 4.30 -9.81
C ILE A 223 -0.50 5.52 -10.18
N ILE A 224 -1.51 5.31 -11.02
CA ILE A 224 -2.29 6.38 -11.63
C ILE A 224 -3.76 6.05 -11.46
N ASN A 225 -4.50 7.05 -11.00
CA ASN A 225 -5.94 7.10 -10.81
C ASN A 225 -6.51 5.97 -9.95
N LYS A 226 -6.97 6.29 -8.75
CA LYS A 226 -7.76 5.35 -7.94
C LYS A 226 -9.11 5.08 -8.64
N LEU A 227 -9.57 3.83 -8.62
CA LEU A 227 -10.80 3.39 -9.28
C LEU A 227 -12.07 3.99 -8.65
N ASN A 228 -11.98 4.43 -7.39
CA ASN A 228 -13.05 5.16 -6.72
C ASN A 228 -13.09 6.66 -7.09
N GLY A 229 -12.13 7.14 -7.89
CA GLY A 229 -12.03 8.54 -8.31
C GLY A 229 -11.41 9.49 -7.29
N HIS A 230 -11.09 9.03 -6.08
CA HIS A 230 -10.46 9.85 -5.06
C HIS A 230 -8.92 9.92 -5.22
N PRO A 231 -8.27 10.94 -4.62
CA PRO A 231 -6.82 10.97 -4.47
C PRO A 231 -6.26 9.77 -3.70
N PHE A 232 -4.96 9.54 -3.83
CA PHE A 232 -4.26 8.58 -2.96
C PHE A 232 -4.07 9.19 -1.57
N ASP A 233 -4.38 8.42 -0.54
CA ASP A 233 -4.28 8.81 0.87
C ASP A 233 -2.98 8.28 1.53
N GLU A 234 -2.73 8.68 2.78
CA GLU A 234 -1.54 8.22 3.53
C GLU A 234 -1.47 6.69 3.67
N ASN A 235 -2.60 6.01 3.73
CA ASN A 235 -2.63 4.55 3.81
C ASN A 235 -2.25 3.92 2.46
N ASP A 236 -2.68 4.50 1.34
CA ASP A 236 -2.20 4.10 0.01
C ASP A 236 -0.69 4.30 -0.14
N GLU A 237 -0.17 5.42 0.40
CA GLU A 237 1.28 5.70 0.40
C GLU A 237 2.05 4.61 1.14
N GLN A 238 1.69 4.30 2.38
CA GLN A 238 2.40 3.26 3.15
C GLN A 238 2.29 1.87 2.51
N LEU A 239 1.15 1.53 1.90
CA LEU A 239 1.01 0.27 1.19
C LEU A 239 1.89 0.24 -0.07
N PHE A 240 1.94 1.33 -0.83
CA PHE A 240 2.75 1.43 -2.04
C PHE A 240 4.25 1.47 -1.75
N GLU A 241 4.65 2.03 -0.62
CA GLU A 241 6.04 2.00 -0.15
C GLU A 241 6.52 0.57 0.06
N ALA A 242 5.72 -0.26 0.74
CA ALA A 242 6.05 -1.67 0.94
C ALA A 242 6.24 -2.43 -0.39
N PHE A 243 5.40 -2.15 -1.40
CA PHE A 243 5.58 -2.73 -2.74
C PHE A 243 6.86 -2.26 -3.42
N THR A 244 7.20 -0.99 -3.26
CA THR A 244 8.39 -0.39 -3.86
C THR A 244 9.67 -0.97 -3.26
N ILE A 245 9.66 -1.29 -1.97
CA ILE A 245 10.73 -2.05 -1.30
C ILE A 245 10.86 -3.45 -1.91
N PHE A 246 9.75 -4.15 -2.12
CA PHE A 246 9.78 -5.49 -2.74
C PHE A 246 10.21 -5.47 -4.21
N CYS A 247 9.84 -4.43 -4.98
CA CYS A 247 10.42 -4.17 -6.30
C CYS A 247 11.94 -4.09 -6.21
N GLY A 248 12.45 -3.31 -5.26
CA GLY A 248 13.88 -3.14 -5.03
C GLY A 248 14.62 -4.45 -4.82
N LEU A 249 14.12 -5.28 -3.90
CA LEU A 249 14.70 -6.59 -3.58
C LEU A 249 14.56 -7.58 -4.74
N GLY A 250 13.39 -7.63 -5.37
CA GLY A 250 13.10 -8.52 -6.50
C GLY A 250 13.98 -8.22 -7.71
N ILE A 251 14.03 -6.95 -8.10
CA ILE A 251 14.84 -6.47 -9.23
C ILE A 251 16.32 -6.72 -8.95
N HIS A 252 16.81 -6.36 -7.76
CA HIS A 252 18.20 -6.57 -7.39
C HIS A 252 18.59 -8.06 -7.44
N ASN A 253 17.75 -8.94 -6.87
CA ASN A 253 17.99 -10.38 -6.92
C ASN A 253 18.07 -10.88 -8.37
N THR A 254 17.11 -10.54 -9.23
CA THR A 254 17.14 -11.00 -10.63
C THR A 254 18.34 -10.46 -11.41
N ILE A 255 18.71 -9.20 -11.20
CA ILE A 255 19.88 -8.60 -11.85
C ILE A 255 21.17 -9.33 -11.42
N MET A 256 21.36 -9.54 -10.11
CA MET A 256 22.53 -10.25 -9.58
C MET A 256 22.64 -11.68 -10.10
N TYR A 257 21.53 -12.43 -10.16
CA TYR A 257 21.54 -13.78 -10.73
C TYR A 257 21.94 -13.79 -12.22
N ALA A 258 21.41 -12.84 -13.01
CA ALA A 258 21.74 -12.74 -14.43
C ALA A 258 23.21 -12.37 -14.66
N GLU A 259 23.80 -11.53 -13.80
CA GLU A 259 25.22 -11.21 -13.85
C GLU A 259 26.11 -12.41 -13.55
N VAL A 260 25.78 -13.19 -12.51
CA VAL A 260 26.49 -14.42 -12.16
C VAL A 260 26.44 -15.41 -13.33
N GLU A 261 25.28 -15.60 -13.95
CA GLU A 261 25.12 -16.49 -15.10
C GLU A 261 25.96 -16.01 -16.31
N ARG A 262 25.95 -14.71 -16.60
CA ARG A 262 26.80 -14.11 -17.66
C ARG A 262 28.29 -14.29 -17.37
N ALA A 263 28.72 -14.09 -16.12
CA ALA A 263 30.10 -14.26 -15.71
C ALA A 263 30.54 -15.73 -15.86
N MET A 264 29.69 -16.68 -15.43
CA MET A 264 29.94 -18.12 -15.61
C MET A 264 30.03 -18.50 -17.09
N ALA A 265 29.14 -17.99 -17.94
CA ALA A 265 29.18 -18.22 -19.38
C ALA A 265 30.47 -17.68 -20.02
N ARG A 266 30.90 -16.46 -19.66
CA ARG A 266 32.18 -15.87 -20.10
C ARG A 266 33.38 -16.71 -19.66
N GLN A 267 33.36 -17.20 -18.42
CA GLN A 267 34.42 -18.05 -17.88
C GLN A 267 34.47 -19.40 -18.62
N LYS A 268 33.32 -20.01 -18.89
CA LYS A 268 33.23 -21.28 -19.65
C LYS A 268 33.84 -21.15 -21.04
N VAL A 269 33.47 -20.11 -21.79
CA VAL A 269 34.06 -19.83 -23.12
C VAL A 269 35.58 -19.63 -23.01
N THR A 270 36.06 -18.92 -21.98
CA THR A 270 37.50 -18.69 -21.77
C THR A 270 38.25 -20.00 -21.46
N ILE A 271 37.65 -20.92 -20.71
CA ILE A 271 38.23 -22.23 -20.40
C ILE A 271 38.23 -23.14 -21.63
N GLU A 272 37.15 -23.16 -22.41
CA GLU A 272 37.00 -23.97 -23.62
C GLU A 272 37.81 -23.45 -24.82
N ALA A 273 38.17 -22.16 -24.85
CA ALA A 273 39.04 -21.59 -25.89
C ALA A 273 40.54 -21.90 -25.64
N LYS A 274 40.95 -22.11 -24.39
CA LYS A 274 42.34 -22.41 -23.99
C LYS A 274 42.91 -23.79 -24.39
N PRO A 275 42.16 -24.90 -24.62
CA PRO A 275 42.74 -26.19 -24.94
C PRO A 275 43.36 -26.25 -26.35
N ASN A 276 42.87 -25.44 -27.29
CA ASN A 276 43.31 -25.49 -28.68
C ASN A 276 44.58 -24.69 -28.98
N THR A 277 44.97 -23.75 -28.12
CA THR A 277 46.17 -22.93 -28.36
C THR A 277 47.47 -23.65 -27.94
N ILE A 278 47.40 -24.60 -27.00
CA ILE A 278 48.60 -25.31 -26.52
C ILE A 278 49.01 -26.45 -27.49
N LEU A 279 48.07 -27.08 -28.19
CA LEU A 279 48.37 -28.15 -29.13
C LEU A 279 48.96 -27.67 -30.47
N GLN A 280 48.75 -26.41 -30.87
CA GLN A 280 49.35 -25.86 -32.09
C GLN A 280 50.79 -25.35 -31.91
N THR A 281 51.23 -25.05 -30.69
CA THR A 281 52.63 -24.65 -30.40
C THR A 281 53.59 -25.82 -30.19
N LEU A 282 53.12 -27.07 -30.19
CA LEU A 282 53.95 -28.28 -30.02
C LEU A 282 54.19 -29.03 -31.35
N GLN A 283 53.81 -28.47 -32.50
CA GLN A 283 54.01 -29.07 -33.83
C GLN A 283 54.91 -28.25 -34.79
N THR A 284 55.69 -27.29 -34.28
CA THR A 284 56.74 -26.58 -35.04
C THR A 284 58.07 -26.73 -34.36
#